data_AF-A0A642V079-F1
#
_entry.id   AF-A0A642V079-F1
#
_cell.length_a   1.000
_cell.length_b   1.000
_cell.length_c   1.000
_cell.angle_alpha   90.00
_cell.angle_beta   90.00
_cell.angle_gamma   90.00
#
_symmetry.space_group_name_H-M   'P 1'
#
loop_
_entity.id
_entity.type
_entity.pdbx_description
1 polymer ?
#
loop_
_entity_poly.entity_id
_entity_poly.type
_entity_poly.pdbx_seq_one_letter_code
_entity_poly.pdbx_strand_id
1 'polypeptide(L)'
;MIAVSRHFILNEQDTKITQVDELIDEGLYEIYVWPFTDMVCKGIGSIIPAYNLLNETFSTESGFLLNRILKSDLGLLGFTVSDWWATHSSQSALGGVDIDIPI
;
A
#
# COMPACT_ATOMS: atom_id res chain seq x y z
N MET A 1 -19.71 10.07 0.47
CA MET A 1 -18.32 10.36 0.05
C MET A 1 -17.46 9.17 0.44
N ILE A 2 -16.57 8.70 -0.44
CA ILE A 2 -15.65 7.58 -0.14
C ILE A 2 -14.33 8.18 0.33
N ALA A 3 -13.85 7.76 1.50
CA ALA A 3 -12.55 8.16 2.02
C ALA A 3 -11.45 7.21 1.51
N VAL A 4 -10.29 7.78 1.23
CA VAL A 4 -9.10 7.05 0.76
C VAL A 4 -7.94 7.36 1.69
N SER A 5 -7.33 6.33 2.28
CA SER A 5 -6.13 6.51 3.11
C SER A 5 -4.87 6.27 2.29
N ARG A 6 -3.83 7.05 2.58
CA ARG A 6 -2.54 7.02 1.86
C ARG A 6 -1.41 7.49 2.79
N HIS A 7 -0.16 7.08 2.59
CA HIS A 7 0.32 6.07 1.64
C HIS A 7 0.66 4.78 2.39
N PHE A 8 0.23 3.63 1.90
CA PHE A 8 0.46 2.32 2.52
C PHE A 8 1.64 1.61 1.84
N ILE A 9 2.86 1.57 2.37
CA ILE A 9 3.33 1.93 3.71
C ILE A 9 4.80 2.37 3.62
N LEU A 10 5.37 2.92 4.71
CA LEU A 10 6.77 3.33 4.80
C LEU A 10 7.17 4.41 3.78
N ASN A 11 6.27 5.35 3.50
CA ASN A 11 6.52 6.44 2.58
C ASN A 11 6.96 7.72 3.31
N GLU A 12 8.04 7.64 4.09
CA GLU A 12 8.40 8.68 5.08
C GLU A 12 9.31 9.79 4.52
N GLN A 13 9.83 9.63 3.29
CA GLN A 13 10.73 10.59 2.67
C GLN A 13 10.38 10.88 1.21
N ASP A 14 10.46 12.15 0.81
CA ASP A 14 10.21 12.56 -0.58
C ASP A 14 11.42 12.34 -1.51
N THR A 15 12.62 12.23 -0.92
CA THR A 15 13.84 12.15 -1.72
C THR A 15 13.93 10.80 -2.40
N LYS A 16 13.80 10.79 -3.74
CA LYS A 16 13.85 9.58 -4.56
C LYS A 16 12.80 8.53 -4.15
N ILE A 17 11.61 8.99 -3.80
CA ILE A 17 10.49 8.19 -3.29
C ILE A 17 10.15 6.95 -4.14
N THR A 18 10.43 6.97 -5.45
CA THR A 18 10.20 5.86 -6.39
C THR A 18 11.41 4.93 -6.58
N GLN A 19 12.51 5.17 -5.86
CA GLN A 19 13.78 4.43 -6.02
C GLN A 19 14.33 3.90 -4.69
N VAL A 20 13.76 4.35 -3.57
CA VAL A 20 14.20 3.95 -2.25
C VAL A 20 13.58 2.60 -1.92
N ASP A 21 14.42 1.70 -1.41
CA ASP A 21 14.02 0.41 -0.88
C ASP A 21 14.07 0.49 0.65
N GLU A 22 12.88 0.47 1.25
CA GLU A 22 12.72 0.47 2.69
C GLU A 22 12.74 -0.97 3.20
N LEU A 23 13.50 -1.22 4.25
CA LEU A 23 13.61 -2.54 4.84
C LEU A 23 12.50 -2.74 5.87
N ILE A 24 11.77 -3.85 5.73
CA ILE A 24 10.77 -4.22 6.72
C ILE A 24 11.46 -4.69 8.00
N ASP A 25 11.17 -4.02 9.11
CA ASP A 25 11.61 -4.39 10.44
C ASP A 25 10.47 -4.94 11.31
N GLU A 26 10.81 -5.34 12.54
CA GLU A 26 9.85 -5.86 13.53
C GLU A 26 8.80 -4.81 13.94
N GLY A 27 9.09 -3.51 13.77
CA GLY A 27 8.24 -2.39 14.13
C GLY A 27 7.20 -2.01 13.07
N LEU A 28 7.23 -2.63 11.88
CA LEU A 28 6.29 -2.34 10.79
C LEU A 28 4.83 -2.36 11.28
N TYR A 29 4.44 -3.43 11.99
CA TYR A 29 3.06 -3.61 12.43
C TYR A 29 2.63 -2.62 13.51
N GLU A 30 3.51 -2.37 14.48
CA GLU A 30 3.20 -1.55 15.66
C GLU A 30 3.15 -0.06 15.33
N ILE A 31 4.08 0.42 14.48
CA ILE A 31 4.23 1.84 14.20
C ILE A 31 3.45 2.24 12.96
N TYR A 32 3.64 1.51 11.86
CA TYR A 32 3.20 1.97 10.54
C TYR A 32 1.88 1.35 10.11
N VAL A 33 1.61 0.07 10.44
CA VAL A 33 0.35 -0.60 10.04
C VAL A 33 -0.80 -0.21 10.98
N TRP A 34 -0.51 0.02 12.26
CA TRP A 34 -1.52 0.27 13.30
C TRP A 34 -2.56 1.34 12.94
N PRO A 35 -2.20 2.51 12.38
CA PRO A 35 -3.18 3.51 11.97
C PRO A 35 -4.12 2.99 10.87
N PHE A 36 -3.62 2.19 9.93
CA PHE A 36 -4.42 1.59 8.86
C PHE A 36 -5.36 0.52 9.38
N THR A 37 -4.96 -0.24 10.40
CA THR A 37 -5.86 -1.17 11.10
C THR A 37 -7.09 -0.46 11.65
N ASP A 38 -6.90 0.67 12.35
CA ASP A 38 -8.03 1.45 12.88
C ASP A 38 -8.95 1.99 11.77
N MET A 39 -8.37 2.44 10.65
CA MET A 39 -9.13 2.91 9.49
C MET A 39 -9.94 1.78 8.83
N VAL A 40 -9.35 0.59 8.69
CA VAL A 40 -10.04 -0.59 8.14
C VAL A 40 -11.16 -1.05 9.06
N CYS A 41 -10.94 -1.11 10.37
CA CYS A 41 -11.97 -1.41 11.38
C CYS A 41 -13.15 -0.42 11.32
N LYS A 42 -12.90 0.85 10.96
CA LYS A 42 -13.93 1.88 10.77
C LYS A 42 -14.61 1.83 9.39
N GLY A 43 -14.26 0.88 8.54
CA GLY A 43 -14.88 0.67 7.24
C GLY A 43 -14.43 1.69 6.18
N ILE A 44 -13.13 2.02 6.14
CA ILE A 44 -12.59 2.84 5.06
C ILE A 44 -12.87 2.21 3.68
N GLY A 45 -13.19 3.04 2.69
CA GLY A 45 -13.60 2.56 1.38
C GLY A 45 -12.43 2.22 0.46
N SER A 46 -11.27 2.85 0.63
CA SER A 46 -10.10 2.60 -0.21
C SER A 46 -8.77 2.97 0.44
N ILE A 47 -7.69 2.33 -0.03
CA ILE A 47 -6.32 2.57 0.41
C ILE A 47 -5.39 2.68 -0.80
N ILE A 48 -4.46 3.64 -0.77
CA ILE A 48 -3.45 3.85 -1.80
C ILE A 48 -2.10 3.30 -1.31
N PRO A 49 -1.48 2.34 -2.04
CA PRO A 49 -0.13 1.89 -1.75
C PRO A 49 0.91 3.00 -1.96
N ALA A 50 2.05 2.87 -1.30
CA ALA A 50 3.14 3.82 -1.45
C ALA A 50 3.95 3.65 -2.76
N TYR A 51 4.82 4.61 -3.02
CA TYR A 51 5.71 4.65 -4.20
C TYR A 51 6.96 3.78 -4.07
N ASN A 52 7.44 3.61 -2.85
CA ASN A 52 8.73 3.00 -2.54
C ASN A 52 8.73 1.49 -2.77
N LEU A 53 9.95 0.97 -2.83
CA LEU A 53 10.20 -0.46 -2.75
C LEU A 53 10.23 -0.88 -1.29
N LEU A 54 9.78 -2.11 -1.06
CA LEU A 54 9.81 -2.79 0.22
C LEU A 54 10.41 -4.17 0.02
N ASN A 55 11.63 -4.36 0.52
CA ASN A 55 12.45 -5.54 0.26
C ASN A 55 12.51 -5.85 -1.25
N GLU A 56 13.02 -4.91 -2.05
CA GLU A 56 13.24 -4.97 -3.50
C GLU A 56 11.96 -5.07 -4.36
N THR A 57 10.77 -5.02 -3.76
CA THR A 57 9.49 -5.12 -4.47
C THR A 57 8.70 -3.82 -4.33
N PHE A 58 8.18 -3.27 -5.43
CA PHE A 58 7.31 -2.09 -5.36
C PHE A 58 6.07 -2.37 -4.50
N SER A 59 5.68 -1.39 -3.68
CA SER A 59 4.51 -1.53 -2.81
C SER A 59 3.21 -1.84 -3.58
N THR A 60 3.08 -1.34 -4.82
CA THR A 60 1.97 -1.62 -5.74
C THR A 60 1.99 -3.03 -6.33
N GLU A 61 3.12 -3.73 -6.29
CA GLU A 61 3.29 -5.08 -6.84
C GLU A 61 3.44 -6.14 -5.73
N SER A 62 3.53 -5.72 -4.47
CA SER A 62 3.74 -6.61 -3.33
C SER A 62 2.44 -7.29 -2.88
N GLY A 63 2.25 -8.53 -3.33
CA GLY A 63 1.18 -9.41 -2.86
C GLY A 63 1.23 -9.69 -1.36
N PHE A 64 2.42 -9.61 -0.74
CA PHE A 64 2.55 -9.73 0.71
C PHE A 64 1.88 -8.55 1.43
N LEU A 65 2.08 -7.31 0.96
CA LEU A 65 1.51 -6.14 1.62
C LEU A 65 0.02 -6.00 1.35
N LEU A 66 -0.40 -6.07 0.07
CA LEU A 66 -1.78 -5.75 -0.28
C LEU A 66 -2.70 -6.95 -0.10
N ASN A 67 -2.33 -8.14 -0.57
CA ASN A 67 -3.21 -9.30 -0.46
C ASN A 67 -3.14 -9.95 0.93
N ARG A 68 -1.93 -10.15 1.46
CA ARG A 68 -1.78 -10.82 2.77
C ARG A 68 -2.06 -9.85 3.93
N ILE A 69 -1.29 -8.79 4.10
CA ILE A 69 -1.50 -7.89 5.25
C ILE A 69 -2.83 -7.14 5.12
N LEU A 70 -3.03 -6.40 4.03
CA LEU A 70 -4.14 -5.45 3.95
C LEU A 70 -5.50 -6.12 3.73
N LYS A 71 -5.63 -6.99 2.73
CA LYS A 71 -6.89 -7.63 2.38
C LYS A 71 -7.21 -8.82 3.29
N SER A 72 -6.22 -9.64 3.66
CA SER A 72 -6.46 -10.84 4.49
C SER A 72 -6.37 -10.55 5.98
N ASP A 73 -5.24 -10.02 6.47
CA ASP A 73 -5.00 -9.90 7.91
C ASP A 73 -5.77 -8.71 8.53
N LEU A 74 -5.80 -7.55 7.87
CA LEU A 74 -6.59 -6.38 8.29
C LEU A 74 -8.05 -6.47 7.84
N GLY A 75 -8.35 -7.24 6.78
CA GLY A 75 -9.71 -7.46 6.32
C GLY A 75 -10.32 -6.29 5.54
N LEU A 76 -9.52 -5.55 4.75
CA LEU A 76 -10.05 -4.47 3.90
C LEU A 76 -11.12 -5.02 2.93
N LEU A 77 -12.38 -4.60 3.15
CA LEU A 77 -13.51 -4.92 2.27
C LEU A 77 -13.63 -3.97 1.06
N GLY A 78 -12.92 -2.84 1.11
CA GLY A 78 -12.86 -1.86 0.05
C GLY A 78 -11.94 -2.27 -1.10
N PHE A 79 -11.44 -1.29 -1.83
CA PHE A 79 -10.54 -1.49 -2.97
C PHE A 79 -9.26 -0.68 -2.83
N THR A 80 -8.20 -1.17 -3.44
CA THR A 80 -6.90 -0.50 -3.48
C THR A 80 -6.72 0.24 -4.79
N VAL A 81 -6.06 1.38 -4.72
CA VAL A 81 -5.89 2.29 -5.86
C VAL A 81 -4.41 2.66 -5.96
N SER A 82 -3.77 2.53 -7.12
CA SER A 82 -2.37 2.95 -7.26
C SER A 82 -2.23 4.45 -7.04
N ASP A 83 -1.05 4.87 -6.57
CA ASP A 83 -0.68 6.28 -6.62
C ASP A 83 -0.26 6.69 -8.04
N TRP A 84 -0.19 7.99 -8.31
CA TRP A 84 0.09 8.51 -9.65
C TRP A 84 1.45 8.04 -10.17
N TRP A 85 1.48 7.29 -11.27
CA TRP A 85 2.68 6.65 -11.85
C TRP A 85 3.37 5.60 -10.98
N ALA A 86 2.70 5.08 -9.94
CA ALA A 86 3.28 4.06 -9.06
C ALA A 86 3.14 2.62 -9.61
N THR A 87 2.44 2.42 -10.72
CA THR A 87 2.31 1.12 -11.39
C THR A 87 3.39 0.97 -12.45
N HIS A 88 4.29 -0.01 -12.28
CA HIS A 88 5.44 -0.21 -13.16
C HIS A 88 5.26 -1.38 -14.14
N SER A 89 4.41 -2.33 -13.81
CA SER A 89 4.09 -3.47 -14.67
C SER A 89 2.66 -3.97 -14.46
N SER A 90 2.20 -4.87 -15.34
CA SER A 90 0.93 -5.57 -15.15
C SER A 90 0.91 -6.53 -13.96
N GLN A 91 2.05 -6.74 -13.27
CA GLN A 91 2.08 -7.54 -12.05
C GLN A 91 1.38 -6.84 -10.89
N SER A 92 1.18 -5.52 -10.92
CA SER A 92 0.45 -4.78 -9.88
C SER A 92 -0.97 -5.33 -9.66
N ALA A 93 -1.64 -5.78 -10.73
CA ALA A 93 -2.94 -6.45 -10.65
C ALA A 93 -2.88 -7.76 -9.86
N LEU A 94 -1.77 -8.51 -9.94
CA LEU A 94 -1.52 -9.71 -9.13
C LEU A 94 -1.06 -9.34 -7.72
N GLY A 95 -0.31 -8.24 -7.59
CA GLY A 95 0.13 -7.64 -6.33
C GLY A 95 -1.02 -7.21 -5.45
N GLY A 96 -2.19 -6.95 -6.03
CA GLY A 96 -3.42 -6.69 -5.31
C GLY A 96 -4.01 -5.31 -5.56
N VAL A 97 -3.45 -4.52 -6.49
CA VAL A 97 -4.02 -3.23 -6.93
C VAL A 97 -5.30 -3.49 -7.73
N ASP A 98 -6.40 -2.84 -7.33
CA ASP A 98 -7.71 -3.02 -7.97
C ASP A 98 -7.99 -1.95 -9.03
N ILE A 99 -7.47 -0.74 -8.83
CA ILE A 99 -7.62 0.39 -9.76
C ILE A 99 -6.25 1.01 -10.00
N ASP A 100 -5.84 1.09 -11.26
CA ASP A 100 -4.69 1.88 -11.66
C ASP A 100 -5.13 3.32 -11.95
N ILE A 101 -4.49 4.31 -11.31
CA ILE A 101 -4.65 5.73 -11.65
C ILE A 101 -3.57 6.15 -12.64
N PRO A 102 -3.94 6.41 -13.91
CA PRO A 102 -3.03 7.01 -14.88
C PRO A 102 -3.08 8.53 -14.78
N ILE A 103 -1.92 9.18 -14.80
CA ILE A 103 -1.62 10.36 -15.62
C ILE A 103 -0.16 10.70 -15.48
#